data_AF-A0A925Y1H1-F1
#
_entry.id   AF-A0A925Y1H1-F1
#
_cell.length_a   1.000
_cell.length_b   1.000
_cell.length_c   1.000
_cell.angle_alpha   90.00
_cell.angle_beta   90.00
_cell.angle_gamma   90.00
#
_symmetry.space_group_name_H-M   'P 1'
#
loop_
_entity.id
_entity.type
_entity.pdbx_description
1 polymer ?
#
loop_
_entity_poly.entity_id
_entity_poly.type
_entity_poly.pdbx_seq_one_letter_code
_entity_poly.pdbx_strand_id
1 'polypeptide(L)'
;MRTIVTLEPDVARLLSEHARQTRKSFKETLNSAARSSLGRVTDSSEDREFTIEARPMQIRAGVDAGRLNSSLDDLDADVFIEKNRSGNDEASP
;
A
#
# COMPACT_ATOMS: atom_id res chain seq x y z
N MET A 1 13.14 -10.32 -28.02
CA MET A 1 14.04 -9.84 -29.09
C MET A 1 15.45 -9.69 -28.53
N ARG A 2 16.49 -9.97 -29.32
CA ARG A 2 17.89 -9.71 -28.95
C ARG A 2 18.33 -8.40 -29.61
N THR A 3 18.70 -7.44 -28.79
CA THR A 3 19.19 -6.12 -29.23
C THR A 3 20.46 -5.80 -28.49
N ILE A 4 21.37 -5.07 -29.13
CA ILE A 4 22.56 -4.50 -28.50
C ILE A 4 22.30 -3.00 -28.40
N VAL A 5 22.44 -2.45 -27.20
CA VAL A 5 22.17 -1.05 -26.90
C VAL A 5 23.45 -0.46 -26.31
N THR A 6 23.89 0.65 -26.88
CA THR A 6 25.01 1.44 -26.34
C THR A 6 24.46 2.41 -25.30
N LEU A 7 25.10 2.48 -24.13
CA LEU A 7 24.69 3.34 -23.02
C LEU A 7 25.82 4.30 -22.68
N GLU A 8 25.45 5.53 -22.35
CA GLU A 8 26.40 6.48 -21.77
C GLU A 8 26.93 5.97 -20.42
N PRO A 9 28.18 6.30 -20.03
CA PRO A 9 28.82 5.76 -18.84
C PRO A 9 28.05 6.03 -17.53
N ASP A 10 27.41 7.18 -17.43
CA ASP A 10 26.59 7.59 -16.30
C ASP A 10 25.32 6.74 -16.18
N VAL A 11 24.62 6.50 -17.29
CA VAL A 11 23.43 5.65 -17.36
C VAL A 11 23.76 4.20 -17.02
N ALA A 12 24.88 3.69 -17.55
CA ALA A 12 25.35 2.34 -17.24
C ALA A 12 25.64 2.17 -15.74
N ARG A 13 26.24 3.19 -15.10
CA ARG A 13 26.50 3.20 -13.66
C ARG A 13 25.20 3.24 -12.85
N LEU A 14 24.25 4.10 -13.22
CA LEU A 14 22.95 4.19 -12.55
C LEU A 14 22.17 2.87 -12.61
N LEU A 15 22.11 2.24 -13.78
CA LEU A 15 21.45 0.95 -13.94
C LEU A 15 22.14 -0.17 -13.16
N SER A 16 23.47 -0.17 -13.10
CA SER A 16 24.25 -1.16 -12.35
C SER A 16 24.01 -1.05 -10.84
N GLU A 17 24.01 0.17 -10.30
CA GLU A 17 23.73 0.41 -8.89
C GLU A 17 22.29 0.02 -8.53
N HIS A 18 21.32 0.36 -9.38
CA HIS A 18 19.93 -0.03 -9.17
C HIS A 18 19.72 -1.54 -9.23
N ALA A 19 20.40 -2.23 -10.16
CA ALA A 19 20.36 -3.68 -10.27
C ALA A 19 20.92 -4.36 -9.00
N ARG A 20 22.02 -3.82 -8.44
CA ARG A 20 22.61 -4.29 -7.17
C ARG A 20 21.65 -4.12 -6.00
N GLN A 21 21.06 -2.93 -5.86
CA GLN A 21 20.12 -2.61 -4.77
C GLN A 21 18.87 -3.51 -4.82
N THR A 22 18.35 -3.77 -6.01
CA THR A 22 17.13 -4.55 -6.21
C THR A 22 17.37 -6.06 -6.34
N ARG A 23 18.64 -6.51 -6.33
CA ARG A 23 19.05 -7.91 -6.58
C ARG A 23 18.47 -8.48 -7.88
N LYS A 24 18.37 -7.64 -8.92
CA LYS A 24 17.89 -8.00 -10.26
C LYS A 24 19.03 -8.02 -11.26
N SER A 25 18.83 -8.72 -12.38
CA SER A 25 19.80 -8.67 -13.47
C SER A 25 19.79 -7.30 -14.17
N PHE A 26 20.90 -6.96 -14.82
CA PHE A 26 21.01 -5.73 -15.61
C PHE A 26 19.93 -5.65 -16.70
N LYS A 27 19.65 -6.77 -17.37
CA LYS A 27 18.60 -6.89 -18.40
C LYS A 27 17.21 -6.58 -17.84
N GLU A 28 16.87 -7.16 -16.68
CA GLU A 28 15.57 -6.93 -16.04
C GLU A 28 15.43 -5.47 -15.61
N THR A 29 16.49 -4.90 -15.04
CA THR A 29 16.52 -3.50 -14.60
C THR A 29 16.34 -2.55 -15.78
N LEU A 30 17.09 -2.73 -16.87
CA LEU A 30 16.97 -1.93 -18.09
C LEU A 30 15.56 -2.03 -18.70
N ASN A 31 15.03 -3.24 -18.86
CA ASN A 31 13.71 -3.44 -19.42
C ASN A 31 12.61 -2.87 -18.51
N SER A 32 12.74 -2.98 -17.19
CA SER A 32 11.79 -2.39 -16.23
C SER A 32 11.80 -0.88 -16.30
N ALA A 33 12.98 -0.26 -16.37
CA ALA A 33 13.13 1.18 -16.52
C ALA A 33 12.50 1.66 -17.83
N ALA A 34 12.81 1.00 -18.95
CA ALA A 34 12.22 1.32 -20.26
C ALA A 34 10.69 1.16 -20.28
N ARG A 35 10.14 0.10 -19.66
CA ARG A 35 8.69 -0.04 -19.54
C ARG A 35 8.06 1.02 -18.63
N SER A 36 8.73 1.41 -17.55
CA SER A 36 8.18 2.40 -16.63
C SER A 36 8.17 3.82 -17.21
N SER A 37 9.11 4.13 -18.11
CA SER A 37 9.22 5.41 -18.79
C SER A 37 8.43 5.46 -20.10
N LEU A 38 8.55 4.45 -20.95
CA LEU A 38 7.89 4.40 -22.27
C LEU A 38 6.53 3.72 -22.22
N GLY A 39 6.32 2.78 -21.29
CA GLY A 39 5.03 2.09 -21.14
C GLY A 39 3.93 3.00 -20.63
N ARG A 40 4.25 4.04 -19.84
CA ARG A 40 3.29 5.11 -19.48
C ARG A 40 2.82 5.94 -20.67
N VAL A 41 3.59 5.99 -21.77
CA VAL A 41 3.15 6.65 -23.01
C VAL A 41 2.11 5.79 -23.74
N THR A 42 2.12 4.47 -23.53
CA THR A 42 1.19 3.52 -24.16
C THR A 42 -0.02 3.19 -23.28
N ASP A 43 0.15 3.13 -21.97
CA ASP A 43 -0.96 3.11 -21.01
C ASP A 43 -1.45 4.54 -20.79
N SER A 44 -2.02 5.12 -21.84
CA SER A 44 -3.06 6.12 -21.71
C SER A 44 -4.36 5.50 -21.20
N SER A 45 -4.29 4.50 -20.30
CA SER A 45 -5.30 4.41 -19.26
C SER A 45 -5.02 5.61 -18.37
N GLU A 46 -5.57 6.75 -18.82
CA GLU A 46 -5.82 7.97 -18.08
C GLU A 46 -5.28 7.92 -16.66
N ASP A 47 -4.37 8.83 -16.31
CA ASP A 47 -4.30 9.38 -14.96
C ASP A 47 -5.74 9.81 -14.61
N ARG A 48 -6.57 8.86 -14.16
CA ARG A 48 -7.90 9.16 -13.68
C ARG A 48 -7.65 9.86 -12.38
N GLU A 49 -7.84 11.17 -12.44
CA GLU A 49 -7.87 12.00 -11.27
C GLU A 49 -8.69 11.29 -10.20
N PHE A 50 -8.08 11.09 -9.03
CA PHE A 50 -8.71 10.40 -7.94
C PHE A 50 -10.00 11.14 -7.57
N THR A 51 -11.12 10.57 -8.00
CA THR A 51 -12.44 11.18 -7.82
C THR A 51 -13.17 10.43 -6.72
N ILE A 52 -13.53 11.14 -5.65
CA ILE A 52 -14.36 10.58 -4.59
C ILE A 52 -15.80 10.57 -5.07
N GLU A 53 -16.31 9.40 -5.46
CA GLU A 53 -17.75 9.19 -5.67
C GLU A 53 -18.48 9.04 -4.35
N ALA A 54 -18.79 10.16 -3.70
CA ALA A 54 -19.61 10.14 -2.48
C ALA A 54 -21.02 9.62 -2.80
N ARG A 55 -21.44 8.59 -2.08
CA ARG A 55 -22.82 8.07 -2.10
C ARG A 55 -23.52 8.46 -0.79
N PRO A 56 -24.82 8.77 -0.81
CA PRO A 56 -25.57 9.05 0.41
C PRO A 56 -25.72 7.75 1.23
N MET A 57 -24.82 7.51 2.18
CA MET A 57 -24.81 6.33 3.05
C MET A 57 -25.51 6.63 4.39
N GLN A 58 -26.79 7.01 4.34
CA GLN A 58 -27.61 7.39 5.50
C GLN A 58 -27.22 6.66 6.80
N ILE A 59 -27.09 7.42 7.88
CA ILE A 59 -26.75 6.87 9.19
C ILE A 59 -28.03 6.50 9.92
N ARG A 60 -28.03 5.35 10.59
CA ARG A 60 -29.18 4.87 11.35
C ARG A 60 -29.51 5.84 12.49
N ALA A 61 -30.79 6.03 12.75
CA ALA A 61 -31.25 6.82 13.88
C ALA A 61 -30.62 6.30 15.20
N GLY A 62 -30.08 7.20 16.02
CA GLY A 62 -29.36 6.87 17.24
C GLY A 62 -27.86 6.61 17.06
N VAL A 63 -27.33 6.65 15.83
CA VAL A 63 -25.89 6.56 15.55
C VAL A 63 -25.37 7.95 15.18
N ASP A 64 -24.33 8.41 15.87
CA ASP A 64 -23.65 9.69 15.61
C ASP A 64 -22.38 9.44 14.78
N ALA A 65 -22.38 9.95 13.53
CA ALA A 65 -21.25 9.87 12.62
C ALA A 65 -19.95 10.45 13.20
N GLY A 66 -20.07 11.54 13.97
CA GLY A 66 -18.94 12.27 14.52
C GLY A 66 -18.31 11.57 15.72
N ARG A 67 -18.97 10.52 16.25
CA ARG A 67 -18.55 9.79 17.46
C ARG A 67 -18.30 8.30 17.23
N LEU A 68 -18.17 7.87 15.98
CA LEU A 68 -17.87 6.45 15.67
C LEU A 68 -16.61 5.94 16.37
N ASN A 69 -15.59 6.80 16.55
CA ASN A 69 -14.38 6.44 17.29
C ASN A 69 -14.67 6.12 18.76
N SER A 70 -15.54 6.88 19.42
CA SER A 70 -15.89 6.62 20.83
C SER A 70 -16.64 5.30 20.99
N SER A 71 -17.51 4.94 20.05
CA SER A 71 -18.16 3.63 20.06
C SER A 71 -17.18 2.47 19.85
N LEU A 72 -16.07 2.72 19.15
CA LEU A 72 -14.99 1.74 19.01
C LEU A 72 -14.20 1.60 20.32
N ASP A 73 -13.88 2.73 20.97
CA ASP A 73 -13.19 2.76 22.26
C ASP A 73 -13.99 1.99 23.34
N ASP A 74 -15.32 2.14 23.36
CA ASP A 74 -16.19 1.45 24.31
C ASP A 74 -16.16 -0.08 24.09
N LEU A 75 -16.18 -0.54 22.83
CA LEU A 75 -16.07 -1.97 22.50
C LEU A 75 -14.70 -2.56 22.89
N ASP A 76 -13.63 -1.81 22.67
CA ASP A 76 -12.29 -2.22 23.06
C ASP A 76 -12.15 -2.32 24.58
N ALA A 77 -12.78 -1.40 25.32
CA ALA A 77 -12.82 -1.44 26.78
C ALA A 77 -13.54 -2.68 27.32
N ASP A 78 -14.69 -3.05 26.71
CA ASP A 78 -15.44 -4.25 27.09
C ASP A 78 -14.62 -5.53 26.89
N VAL A 79 -13.95 -5.67 25.73
CA VAL A 79 -13.07 -6.81 25.44
C VAL A 79 -11.87 -6.88 26.39
N PHE A 80 -11.31 -5.72 26.76
CA PHE A 80 -10.21 -5.64 27.72
C PHE A 80 -10.65 -6.12 29.11
N ILE A 81 -11.84 -5.73 29.57
CA ILE A 81 -12.41 -6.18 30.84
C ILE A 81 -12.68 -7.68 30.83
N GLU A 82 -13.21 -8.22 29.72
CA GLU A 82 -13.48 -9.65 29.58
C GLU A 82 -12.19 -10.48 29.67
N LYS A 83 -11.15 -10.12 28.90
CA LYS A 83 -9.85 -10.82 28.95
C LYS A 83 -9.21 -10.78 30.33
N ASN A 84 -9.29 -9.65 31.02
CA ASN A 84 -8.75 -9.53 32.38
C ASN A 84 -9.56 -10.34 33.40
N ARG A 85 -10.87 -10.54 33.21
CA ARG A 85 -11.65 -11.44 34.06
C ARG A 85 -11.30 -12.91 33.82
N SER A 86 -11.20 -13.34 32.57
CA SER A 86 -10.84 -14.72 32.21
C SER A 86 -9.40 -15.09 32.59
N GLY A 87 -8.47 -14.14 32.53
CA GLY A 87 -7.08 -14.35 32.96
C GLY A 87 -6.88 -14.35 34.48
N ASN A 88 -7.83 -13.81 35.25
CA ASN A 88 -7.75 -13.77 36.71
C ASN A 88 -8.37 -15.03 37.37
N ASP A 89 -9.21 -15.78 36.65
CA ASP A 89 -9.76 -17.09 37.09
C ASP A 89 -8.74 -18.25 36.93
N GLU A 90 -7.69 -18.10 36.10
CA GLU A 90 -6.60 -19.08 35.97
C GLU A 90 -5.50 -18.93 37.04
N ALA A 91 -5.57 -17.89 37.87
CA ALA A 91 -4.53 -17.52 38.85
C ALA A 91 -4.98 -17.61 40.32
N SER A 92 -5.92 -18.51 40.65
CA SER A 92 -6.20 -18.91 42.04
C SER A 92 -5.97 -20.41 42.24
N PRO A 93 -5.10 -20.82 43.19
CA PRO A 93 -4.90 -22.23 43.56
C PRO A 93 -6.03 -22.78 44.43
#